data_AF-A0A9W5K8I3-F1
#
_entry.id   AF-A0A9W5K8I3-F1
#
_cell.length_a   1.000
_cell.length_b   1.000
_cell.length_c   1.000
_cell.angle_alpha   90.00
_cell.angle_beta   90.00
_cell.angle_gamma   90.00
#
_symmetry.space_group_name_H-M   'P 1'
#
loop_
_entity.id
_entity.type
_entity.pdbx_description
1 polymer ?
#
loop_
_entity_poly.entity_id
_entity_poly.type
_entity_poly.pdbx_seq_one_letter_code
_entity_poly.pdbx_strand_id
1 'polypeptide(L)'
;MKFTEEQLSTKPLYSRNPEKWQKKGGKIEISEEGIWTYIDWEIPPNRVSYPGGFPNFKSAGLVRQEVPIGEFNRYDIDFAKADELAPNGPKLDENTWHHHQDLTTMQEVSKEIHRRFRHMGGMSLAKKLKD
;
A
#
# COMPACT_ATOMS: atom_id res chain seq x y z
N MET A 1 1.21 -0.96 -23.36
CA MET A 1 1.74 -2.34 -23.26
C MET A 1 0.58 -3.26 -22.92
N LYS A 2 0.50 -4.44 -23.54
CA LYS A 2 -0.50 -5.45 -23.16
C LYS A 2 0.21 -6.58 -22.43
N PHE A 3 -0.25 -6.88 -21.21
CA PHE A 3 0.26 -8.00 -20.42
C PHE A 3 -0.32 -9.31 -20.96
N THR A 4 0.44 -10.41 -20.86
CA THR A 4 -0.07 -11.76 -21.16
C THR A 4 -1.03 -12.22 -20.06
N GLU A 5 -1.88 -13.21 -20.35
CA GLU A 5 -2.75 -13.84 -19.33
C GLU A 5 -1.92 -14.42 -18.18
N GLU A 6 -0.78 -15.04 -18.49
CA GLU A 6 0.17 -15.55 -17.50
C GLU A 6 0.68 -14.44 -16.58
N GLN A 7 1.11 -13.30 -17.13
CA GLN A 7 1.50 -12.14 -16.32
C GLN A 7 0.32 -11.67 -15.47
N LEU A 8 -0.85 -11.45 -16.05
CA LEU A 8 -2.03 -10.96 -15.34
C LEU A 8 -2.45 -11.87 -14.17
N SER A 9 -2.20 -13.18 -14.26
CA SER A 9 -2.45 -14.14 -13.17
C SER A 9 -1.59 -13.88 -11.92
N THR A 10 -0.43 -13.23 -12.07
CA THR A 10 0.49 -12.87 -10.97
C THR A 10 0.19 -11.49 -10.37
N LYS A 11 -0.83 -10.78 -10.87
CA LYS A 11 -1.12 -9.40 -10.44
C LYS A 11 -1.43 -9.35 -8.93
N PRO A 12 -0.85 -8.40 -8.17
CA PRO A 12 -1.13 -8.23 -6.75
C PRO A 12 -2.64 -8.13 -6.47
N LEU A 13 -3.11 -8.81 -5.41
CA LEU A 13 -4.55 -8.84 -5.13
C LEU A 13 -5.08 -7.43 -4.82
N TYR A 14 -6.27 -7.11 -5.35
CA TYR A 14 -6.93 -5.80 -5.25
C TYR A 14 -6.19 -4.59 -5.84
N SER A 15 -5.00 -4.78 -6.42
CA SER A 15 -4.32 -3.70 -7.15
C SER A 15 -5.09 -3.27 -8.39
N ARG A 16 -4.76 -2.08 -8.90
CA ARG A 16 -5.47 -1.45 -10.01
C ARG A 16 -5.41 -2.30 -11.29
N ASN A 17 -6.51 -2.32 -12.03
CA ASN A 17 -6.55 -2.97 -13.33
C ASN A 17 -5.49 -2.35 -14.27
N PRO A 18 -4.60 -3.15 -14.89
CA PRO A 18 -3.50 -2.63 -15.70
C PRO A 18 -3.91 -1.79 -16.91
N GLU A 19 -4.99 -2.16 -17.59
CA GLU A 19 -5.48 -1.41 -18.76
C GLU A 19 -6.03 -0.05 -18.34
N LYS A 20 -6.84 -0.01 -17.28
CA LYS A 20 -7.39 1.26 -16.73
C LYS A 20 -6.28 2.17 -16.22
N TRP A 21 -5.22 1.61 -15.64
CA TRP A 21 -4.08 2.38 -15.15
C TRP A 21 -3.31 3.03 -16.31
N GLN A 22 -2.99 2.24 -17.33
CA GLN A 22 -2.30 2.73 -18.53
C GLN A 22 -3.13 3.76 -19.30
N LYS A 23 -4.46 3.58 -19.40
CA LYS A 23 -5.36 4.55 -20.04
C LYS A 23 -5.34 5.92 -19.36
N LYS A 24 -5.02 5.98 -18.06
CA LYS A 24 -4.85 7.24 -17.31
C LYS A 24 -3.47 7.88 -17.46
N GLY A 25 -2.56 7.27 -18.23
CA GLY A 25 -1.19 7.74 -18.41
C GLY A 25 -0.18 7.09 -17.46
N GLY A 26 -0.61 6.19 -16.58
CA GLY A 26 0.29 5.44 -15.71
C GLY A 26 1.06 4.35 -16.46
N LYS A 27 2.16 3.88 -15.87
CA LYS A 27 2.94 2.74 -16.36
C LYS A 27 2.98 1.63 -15.33
N ILE A 28 3.25 0.41 -15.80
CA ILE A 28 3.44 -0.76 -14.94
C ILE A 28 4.67 -1.50 -15.43
N GLU A 29 5.55 -1.83 -14.49
CA GLU A 29 6.75 -2.65 -14.70
C GLU A 29 6.57 -3.95 -13.90
N ILE A 30 7.10 -5.06 -14.41
CA ILE A 30 7.17 -6.34 -13.71
C ILE A 30 8.64 -6.77 -13.74
N SER A 31 9.25 -7.00 -12.57
CA SER A 31 10.64 -7.45 -12.49
C SER A 31 10.79 -8.93 -12.89
N GLU A 32 12.03 -9.41 -13.02
CA GLU A 32 12.32 -10.83 -13.29
C GLU A 32 11.80 -11.74 -12.17
N GLU A 33 11.76 -11.24 -10.93
CA GLU A 33 11.19 -11.91 -9.76
C GLU A 33 9.66 -11.78 -9.67
N GLY A 34 9.02 -11.21 -10.70
CA GLY A 34 7.56 -11.04 -10.76
C GLY A 34 7.02 -9.91 -9.88
N ILE A 35 7.86 -8.98 -9.40
CA ILE A 35 7.40 -7.85 -8.58
C ILE A 35 6.75 -6.81 -9.49
N TRP A 36 5.47 -6.54 -9.24
CA TRP A 36 4.72 -5.51 -9.94
C TRP A 36 5.01 -4.12 -9.36
N THR A 37 5.34 -3.18 -10.22
CA THR A 37 5.55 -1.76 -9.87
C THR A 37 4.58 -0.90 -10.66
N TYR A 38 3.70 -0.20 -9.94
CA TYR A 38 2.79 0.78 -10.52
C TYR A 38 3.43 2.17 -10.46
N ILE A 39 3.42 2.86 -11.59
CA ILE A 39 3.96 4.20 -11.76
C ILE A 39 2.80 5.09 -12.19
N ASP A 40 2.49 6.11 -11.40
CA ASP A 40 1.37 7.00 -11.73
C ASP A 40 1.77 8.08 -12.76
N TRP A 41 0.81 8.95 -13.08
CA TRP A 41 0.91 9.98 -14.09
C TRP A 41 1.31 11.35 -13.54
N GLU A 42 1.69 11.43 -12.26
CA GLU A 42 2.14 12.69 -11.65
C GLU A 42 3.54 13.10 -12.16
N ILE A 43 3.92 14.35 -11.90
CA ILE A 43 5.25 14.89 -12.25
C ILE A 43 5.87 15.54 -11.01
N PRO A 44 6.89 14.92 -10.38
CA PRO A 44 7.46 13.60 -10.70
C PRO A 44 6.49 12.45 -10.38
N PRO A 45 6.60 11.29 -11.07
CA PRO A 45 5.68 10.18 -10.86
C PRO A 45 5.97 9.44 -9.56
N ASN A 46 4.93 9.00 -8.87
CA ASN A 46 5.06 8.09 -7.75
C ASN A 46 5.24 6.65 -8.27
N ARG A 47 6.16 5.91 -7.66
CA ARG A 47 6.48 4.52 -8.02
C ARG A 47 6.27 3.61 -6.81
N VAL A 48 5.30 2.70 -6.86
CA VAL A 48 5.01 1.76 -5.76
C VAL A 48 5.13 0.33 -6.23
N SER A 49 6.09 -0.39 -5.66
CA SER A 49 6.32 -1.83 -5.87
C SER A 49 5.45 -2.67 -4.94
N TYR A 50 5.09 -3.87 -5.37
CA TYR A 50 4.22 -4.79 -4.62
C TYR A 50 4.92 -6.14 -4.29
N PRO A 51 6.03 -6.14 -3.52
CA PRO A 51 6.67 -7.39 -3.10
C PRO A 51 5.71 -8.25 -2.27
N GLY A 52 5.60 -9.54 -2.60
CA GLY A 52 4.64 -10.44 -1.95
C GLY A 52 3.17 -10.02 -2.13
N GLY A 53 2.87 -9.10 -3.04
CA GLY A 53 1.53 -8.55 -3.27
C GLY A 53 1.14 -7.34 -2.41
N PHE A 54 2.04 -6.82 -1.56
CA PHE A 54 1.78 -5.69 -0.65
C PHE A 54 2.50 -4.42 -1.08
N PRO A 55 1.89 -3.24 -0.97
CA PRO A 55 2.51 -2.00 -1.43
C PRO A 55 3.68 -1.62 -0.51
N ASN A 56 4.84 -1.38 -1.10
CA ASN A 56 5.99 -0.86 -0.36
C ASN A 56 6.02 0.66 -0.42
N PHE A 57 5.17 1.32 0.39
CA PHE A 57 5.12 2.78 0.46
C PHE A 57 6.40 3.39 1.04
N LYS A 58 7.08 2.68 1.94
CA LYS A 58 8.32 3.14 2.58
C LYS A 58 9.45 3.31 1.56
N SER A 59 9.74 2.27 0.77
CA SER A 59 10.76 2.35 -0.29
C SER A 59 10.38 3.33 -1.40
N ALA A 60 9.09 3.64 -1.57
CA ALA A 60 8.61 4.68 -2.48
C ALA A 60 8.79 6.12 -1.94
N GLY A 61 9.21 6.30 -0.68
CA GLY A 61 9.33 7.62 -0.05
C GLY A 61 7.98 8.26 0.29
N LEU A 62 6.91 7.45 0.43
CA LEU A 62 5.53 7.92 0.60
C LEU A 62 5.00 7.77 2.04
N VAL A 63 5.89 7.43 2.98
CA VAL A 63 5.56 7.25 4.40
C VAL A 63 6.11 8.42 5.19
N ARG A 64 5.23 9.13 5.91
CA ARG A 64 5.63 10.27 6.78
C ARG A 64 6.26 9.78 8.09
N GLN A 65 5.70 8.73 8.68
CA GLN A 65 6.20 8.09 9.89
C GLN A 65 5.65 6.66 10.01
N GLU A 66 6.33 5.85 10.81
CA GLU A 66 5.94 4.48 11.13
C GLU A 66 5.77 4.33 12.63
N VAL A 67 4.74 3.60 13.04
CA VAL A 67 4.39 3.42 14.44
C VAL A 67 4.18 1.93 14.72
N PRO A 68 5.06 1.28 15.51
CA PRO A 68 4.82 -0.07 15.96
C PRO A 68 3.72 -0.05 17.03
N ILE A 69 2.55 -0.60 16.69
CA ILE A 69 1.40 -0.66 17.61
C ILE A 69 1.20 -2.06 18.21
N GLY A 70 2.03 -3.03 17.82
CA GLY A 70 1.85 -4.44 18.18
C GLY A 70 0.74 -5.08 17.35
N GLU A 71 0.26 -6.25 17.77
CA GLU A 71 -0.75 -7.00 17.02
C GLU A 71 -1.98 -6.14 16.69
N PHE A 72 -2.39 -6.16 15.42
CA PHE A 72 -3.56 -5.45 14.94
C PHE A 72 -4.87 -5.95 15.56
N ASN A 73 -5.76 -5.00 15.87
CA ASN A 73 -7.08 -5.25 16.40
C ASN A 73 -8.16 -4.86 15.38
N ARG A 74 -8.78 -3.69 15.55
CA ARG A 74 -9.77 -3.12 14.63
C ARG A 74 -9.38 -1.69 14.33
N TYR A 75 -9.77 -1.21 13.14
CA TYR A 75 -9.30 0.04 12.55
C TYR A 75 -9.33 1.25 13.49
N ASP A 76 -10.44 1.49 14.18
CA ASP A 76 -10.61 2.61 15.11
C ASP A 76 -9.66 2.54 16.32
N ILE A 77 -9.49 1.36 16.91
CA ILE A 77 -8.56 1.14 18.03
C ILE A 77 -7.11 1.32 17.57
N ASP A 78 -6.75 0.70 16.44
CA ASP A 78 -5.40 0.75 15.90
C ASP A 78 -5.03 2.17 15.47
N PHE A 79 -5.96 2.91 14.87
CA PHE A 79 -5.73 4.30 14.44
C PHE A 79 -5.55 5.22 15.64
N ALA A 80 -6.38 5.08 16.68
CA ALA A 80 -6.24 5.86 17.91
C ALA A 80 -4.89 5.58 18.60
N LYS A 81 -4.50 4.30 18.68
CA LYS A 81 -3.21 3.89 19.25
C LYS A 81 -2.02 4.40 18.44
N ALA A 82 -2.12 4.39 17.11
CA ALA A 82 -1.08 4.95 16.25
C ALA A 82 -0.98 6.47 16.40
N ASP A 83 -2.10 7.18 16.49
CA ASP A 83 -2.11 8.63 16.73
C ASP A 83 -1.48 8.99 18.09
N GLU A 84 -1.69 8.19 19.13
CA GLU A 84 -1.09 8.37 20.46
C GLU A 84 0.43 8.11 20.49
N LEU A 85 0.88 7.05 19.81
CA LEU A 85 2.28 6.60 19.83
C LEU A 85 3.16 7.24 18.77
N ALA A 86 2.58 8.02 17.87
CA ALA A 86 3.29 8.60 16.73
C ALA A 86 4.35 9.63 17.15
N PRO A 87 5.62 9.46 16.75
CA PRO A 87 6.71 10.35 17.16
C PRO A 87 6.56 11.77 16.64
N ASN A 88 5.89 11.95 15.50
CA ASN A 88 5.64 13.27 14.90
C ASN A 88 4.22 13.77 15.17
N GLY A 89 3.63 13.31 16.28
CA GLY A 89 2.23 13.54 16.64
C GLY A 89 1.25 12.73 15.77
N PRO A 90 -0.07 12.90 16.01
CA PRO A 90 -1.11 12.24 15.23
C PRO A 90 -0.91 12.42 13.73
N LYS A 91 -1.48 11.50 12.94
CA LYS A 91 -1.46 11.66 11.47
C LYS A 91 -2.09 13.00 11.06
N LEU A 92 -1.64 13.53 9.94
CA LEU A 92 -2.28 14.68 9.31
C LEU A 92 -3.70 14.33 8.81
N ASP A 93 -4.59 15.33 8.72
CA ASP A 93 -5.98 15.12 8.31
C ASP A 93 -6.10 14.56 6.89
N GLU A 94 -5.23 14.96 5.98
CA GLU A 94 -5.09 14.42 4.61
C GLU A 94 -4.47 13.01 4.55
N ASN A 95 -3.95 12.50 5.67
CA ASN A 95 -3.30 11.20 5.77
C ASN A 95 -4.19 10.13 6.44
N THR A 96 -3.78 8.88 6.27
CA THR A 96 -4.40 7.71 6.89
C THR A 96 -3.30 6.82 7.45
N TRP A 97 -3.63 6.06 8.49
CA TRP A 97 -2.81 4.94 8.89
C TRP A 97 -3.05 3.75 7.96
N HIS A 98 -1.97 3.23 7.38
CA HIS A 98 -1.93 2.01 6.59
C HIS A 98 -1.41 0.86 7.47
N HIS A 99 -2.21 -0.20 7.62
CA HIS A 99 -1.80 -1.44 8.27
C HIS A 99 -0.77 -2.18 7.40
N HIS A 100 0.50 -2.14 7.81
CA HIS A 100 1.60 -2.81 7.12
C HIS A 100 1.46 -4.34 7.20
N GLN A 101 2.01 -5.06 6.22
CA GLN A 101 1.89 -6.52 6.12
C GLN A 101 2.68 -7.30 7.19
N ASP A 102 3.52 -6.62 7.98
CA ASP A 102 4.18 -7.22 9.15
C ASP A 102 3.25 -7.46 10.34
N LEU A 103 1.98 -7.03 10.24
CA LEU A 103 0.92 -7.21 11.23
C LEU A 103 1.11 -6.45 12.55
N THR A 104 2.11 -5.57 12.61
CA THR A 104 2.44 -4.84 13.84
C THR A 104 2.66 -3.35 13.67
N THR A 105 2.87 -2.89 12.44
CA THR A 105 3.28 -1.51 12.15
C THR A 105 2.20 -0.76 11.39
N MET A 106 1.94 0.48 11.80
CA MET A 106 1.15 1.45 11.05
C MET A 106 2.07 2.39 10.29
N GLN A 107 1.78 2.63 9.01
CA GLN A 107 2.47 3.63 8.19
C GLN A 107 1.55 4.80 7.91
N GLU A 108 1.99 6.03 8.22
CA GLU A 108 1.24 7.21 7.84
C GLU A 108 1.48 7.53 6.36
N VAL A 109 0.41 7.47 5.57
CA VAL A 109 0.43 7.73 4.13
C VAL A 109 -0.70 8.68 3.74
N SER A 110 -0.52 9.47 2.68
CA SER A 110 -1.60 10.29 2.14
C SER A 110 -2.81 9.44 1.75
N LYS A 111 -4.02 9.89 2.08
CA LYS A 111 -5.29 9.26 1.67
C LYS A 111 -5.38 9.13 0.15
N GLU A 112 -4.82 10.10 -0.57
CA GLU A 112 -4.78 10.10 -2.03
C GLU A 112 -3.92 8.95 -2.56
N ILE A 113 -2.68 8.84 -2.07
CA ILE A 113 -1.74 7.78 -2.42
C ILE A 113 -2.30 6.41 -2.04
N HIS A 114 -2.80 6.26 -0.81
CA HIS A 114 -3.40 5.02 -0.32
C HIS A 114 -4.58 4.57 -1.20
N ARG A 115 -5.42 5.51 -1.63
CA ARG A 115 -6.54 5.23 -2.55
C ARG A 115 -6.06 4.93 -3.96
N ARG A 116 -5.05 5.63 -4.46
CA ARG A 116 -4.53 5.50 -5.83
C ARG A 116 -3.91 4.11 -6.01
N PHE A 117 -2.99 3.74 -5.13
CA PHE A 117 -2.29 2.46 -5.08
C PHE A 117 -3.06 1.45 -4.21
N ARG A 118 -4.24 1.03 -4.70
CA ARG A 118 -5.07 0.02 -4.02
C ARG A 118 -4.32 -1.30 -3.83
N HIS A 119 -4.63 -1.99 -2.74
CA HIS A 119 -3.92 -3.19 -2.30
C HIS A 119 -4.75 -4.04 -1.34
N MET A 120 -4.29 -5.26 -1.08
CA MET A 120 -4.59 -5.96 0.18
C MET A 120 -3.75 -5.35 1.30
N GLY A 121 -4.37 -4.91 2.40
CA GLY A 121 -3.66 -4.39 3.57
C GLY A 121 -3.45 -5.45 4.66
N GLY A 122 -2.56 -5.18 5.62
CA GLY A 122 -2.22 -6.09 6.72
C GLY A 122 -3.42 -6.45 7.61
N MET A 123 -4.41 -5.57 7.76
CA MET A 123 -5.64 -5.88 8.49
C MET A 123 -6.42 -7.05 7.85
N SER A 124 -6.39 -7.20 6.52
CA SER A 124 -7.05 -8.34 5.88
C SER A 124 -6.33 -9.66 6.17
N LEU A 125 -5.00 -9.64 6.30
CA LEU A 125 -4.22 -10.80 6.70
C LEU A 125 -4.48 -11.16 8.16
N ALA A 126 -4.42 -10.18 9.06
CA ALA A 126 -4.65 -10.38 10.49
C ALA A 126 -6.02 -11.00 10.79
N LYS A 127 -7.06 -10.64 10.02
CA LYS A 127 -8.38 -11.28 10.14
C LYS A 127 -8.35 -12.76 9.75
N LYS A 128 -7.72 -13.10 8.62
CA LYS A 128 -7.61 -14.49 8.14
C LYS A 128 -6.82 -15.41 9.07
N LEU A 129 -5.89 -14.87 9.86
CA LEU A 129 -5.11 -15.66 10.83
C LEU A 129 -5.88 -15.96 12.12
N LYS A 130 -7.00 -15.26 12.36
CA LYS A 130 -7.86 -15.44 13.55
C LYS A 130 -9.04 -16.38 13.28
N ASP A 131 -9.26 -16.74 12.02
CA ASP A 131 -10.27 -17.70 11.55
C ASP A 131 -9.67 -19.11 11.46
#